data_AF-A0A401U6Y9-F1
#
_entry.id   AF-A0A401U6Y9-F1
#
_cell.length_a   1.000
_cell.length_b   1.000
_cell.length_c   1.000
_cell.angle_alpha   90.00
_cell.angle_beta   90.00
_cell.angle_gamma   90.00
#
_symmetry.space_group_name_H-M   'P 1'
#
loop_
_entity.id
_entity.type
_entity.pdbx_description
1 polymer ?
#
loop_
_entity_poly.entity_id
_entity_poly.type
_entity_poly.pdbx_seq_one_letter_code
_entity_poly.pdbx_strand_id
1 'polypeptide(L)'
;MKNLRTIWWRTGFIGIALLSSCDFNNLLDTDFESISTSPTIAIPLGFGSLSIQDFLNDEDSANIKIYESGPDQGVVYLFYQQTLKTQGIGDLLTFPDKNITRGLNINPTAIPIPVPANSTVNLSPGNLTFDLDFDPEKFSEILFTQGSLRIIAQTNPIIPNLQFEGEIILTSFTNNGIPLSQTLQSGSSSQLISVAGYSAILEDNLFEAQVSVRVSSGATPSAVPPGTQFNFTLDFTDLNFDYVKGFFGDQTADLPDETLEIGAFENVFDDVEVSLASPKISFVVINEYGIPVNVIFNTLEARKPGSSLAVQLNPASPIVTNIPQTMGDSAFTTVAVTNARALLDFAPTEFYYNVSARINQGLTDGENFCQSDAELNVRMSIEVPFIGNASNIILQDTVDLDVGDLESSEIEEALLRIATVNHLPLNATLQLYLLNEDLTQLDILLDPNDNRIIEGAATDATGTPVTPGEKVMEINISKEKINKLFEASKLVIVAELETADNPKDVKFHAADKLEIKVGLKAKVKLNVDL
;
A
#
# COMPACT_ATOMS: atom_id res chain seq x y z
N MET A 1 17.60 -20.45 -8.18
CA MET A 1 18.93 -20.16 -8.77
C MET A 1 18.94 -18.75 -9.36
N LYS A 2 19.38 -17.76 -8.59
CA LYS A 2 19.54 -16.37 -9.06
C LYS A 2 20.99 -16.16 -9.49
N ASN A 3 21.19 -15.66 -10.71
CA ASN A 3 22.49 -15.16 -11.16
C ASN A 3 22.75 -13.82 -10.45
N LEU A 4 23.78 -13.77 -9.60
CA LEU A 4 24.28 -12.54 -8.98
C LEU A 4 24.84 -11.62 -10.08
N ARG A 5 24.05 -10.63 -10.51
CA ARG A 5 24.37 -9.75 -11.65
C ARG A 5 25.30 -8.57 -11.34
N THR A 6 25.86 -8.48 -10.14
CA THR A 6 26.60 -7.29 -9.68
C THR A 6 28.12 -7.46 -9.56
N ILE A 7 28.71 -8.59 -10.00
CA ILE A 7 30.16 -8.71 -10.08
C ILE A 7 30.66 -8.14 -11.41
N TRP A 8 31.14 -6.90 -11.37
CA TRP A 8 31.78 -6.24 -12.51
C TRP A 8 33.19 -6.80 -12.74
N TRP A 9 33.30 -7.87 -13.53
CA TRP A 9 34.59 -8.32 -14.07
C TRP A 9 34.99 -7.39 -15.23
N ARG A 10 36.02 -6.55 -15.01
CA ARG A 10 36.73 -5.94 -16.13
C ARG A 10 37.87 -6.86 -16.52
N THR A 11 37.73 -7.54 -17.65
CA THR A 11 38.83 -8.19 -18.36
C THR A 11 39.92 -7.15 -18.64
N GLY A 12 41.01 -7.21 -17.88
CA GLY A 12 42.17 -6.38 -18.09
C GLY A 12 42.95 -6.88 -19.30
N PHE A 13 42.94 -6.11 -20.39
CA PHE A 13 43.83 -6.34 -21.54
C PHE A 13 45.30 -6.29 -21.08
N ILE A 14 46.04 -7.36 -21.34
CA ILE A 14 47.46 -7.48 -21.05
C ILE A 14 48.23 -6.61 -22.06
N GLY A 15 48.72 -5.46 -21.59
CA GLY A 15 49.78 -4.71 -22.24
C GLY A 15 51.06 -4.84 -21.41
N ILE A 16 51.93 -5.78 -21.77
CA ILE A 16 53.25 -5.93 -21.15
C ILE A 16 54.10 -4.72 -21.57
N ALA A 17 54.20 -3.71 -20.70
CA ALA A 17 55.15 -2.63 -20.84
C ALA A 17 56.48 -3.06 -20.17
N LEU A 18 57.38 -3.61 -20.97
CA LEU A 18 58.77 -3.84 -20.55
C LEU A 18 59.46 -2.48 -20.36
N LEU A 19 59.76 -2.13 -19.10
CA LEU A 19 60.67 -1.04 -18.78
C LEU A 19 62.07 -1.43 -19.22
N SER A 20 62.51 -0.75 -20.28
CA SER A 20 63.86 -0.75 -20.80
C SER A 20 64.79 0.02 -19.88
N SER A 21 65.55 -0.69 -19.04
CA SER A 21 66.81 -0.16 -18.52
C SER A 21 67.81 -1.29 -18.25
N CYS A 22 68.59 -1.64 -19.27
CA CYS A 22 69.95 -2.14 -19.13
C CYS A 22 70.73 -1.77 -20.40
N ASP A 23 71.75 -0.93 -20.25
CA ASP A 23 72.65 -0.49 -21.31
C ASP A 23 73.54 -1.67 -21.73
N PHE A 24 73.22 -2.27 -22.88
CA PHE A 24 73.84 -3.50 -23.38
C PHE A 24 74.90 -3.23 -24.47
N ASN A 25 75.64 -2.13 -24.36
CA ASN A 25 76.69 -1.80 -25.33
C ASN A 25 78.08 -2.38 -25.03
N ASN A 26 78.22 -3.38 -24.15
CA ASN A 26 79.55 -3.90 -23.79
C ASN A 26 79.64 -5.37 -23.35
N LEU A 27 78.83 -6.28 -23.91
CA LEU A 27 79.02 -7.73 -23.74
C LEU A 27 78.75 -8.48 -25.06
N LEU A 28 79.59 -8.23 -26.07
CA LEU A 28 79.79 -9.13 -27.20
C LEU A 28 80.98 -10.04 -26.85
N ASP A 29 80.73 -11.20 -26.24
CA ASP A 29 81.42 -12.47 -26.52
C ASP A 29 80.89 -13.63 -25.63
N THR A 30 79.63 -14.04 -25.79
CA THR A 30 79.15 -15.41 -25.47
C THR A 30 77.80 -15.63 -26.13
N ASP A 31 77.66 -16.67 -26.95
CA ASP A 31 76.37 -17.16 -27.44
C ASP A 31 75.53 -17.62 -26.25
N PHE A 32 74.60 -16.79 -25.81
CA PHE A 32 73.55 -17.19 -24.88
C PHE A 32 72.38 -17.74 -25.72
N GLU A 33 72.29 -19.07 -25.83
CA GLU A 33 71.23 -19.75 -26.61
C GLU A 33 69.81 -19.57 -26.03
N SER A 34 69.69 -19.12 -24.78
CA SER A 34 68.43 -18.62 -24.21
C SER A 34 68.69 -18.06 -22.81
N ILE A 35 67.91 -17.06 -22.39
CA ILE A 35 67.84 -16.62 -21.00
C ILE A 35 66.58 -17.21 -20.38
N SER A 36 66.75 -18.15 -19.43
CA SER A 36 65.66 -18.72 -18.62
C SER A 36 65.57 -17.96 -17.31
N THR A 37 64.45 -17.25 -17.08
CA THR A 37 64.16 -16.57 -15.81
C THR A 37 62.86 -17.09 -15.21
N SER A 38 62.75 -17.13 -13.89
CA SER A 38 61.52 -17.58 -13.20
C SER A 38 60.90 -16.45 -12.37
N PRO A 39 60.42 -15.33 -12.97
CA PRO A 39 59.82 -14.23 -12.22
C PRO A 39 58.55 -14.69 -11.49
N THR A 40 58.33 -14.09 -10.32
CA THR A 40 57.07 -14.23 -9.59
C THR A 40 56.20 -13.03 -9.88
N ILE A 41 55.02 -13.27 -10.44
CA ILE A 41 54.04 -12.25 -10.81
C ILE A 41 52.85 -12.37 -9.87
N ALA A 42 52.37 -11.24 -9.34
CA ALA A 42 51.14 -11.17 -8.56
C ALA A 42 50.10 -10.36 -9.33
N ILE A 43 48.94 -10.96 -9.59
CA ILE A 43 47.89 -10.41 -10.45
C ILE A 43 46.59 -10.35 -9.64
N PRO A 44 45.95 -9.18 -9.50
CA PRO A 44 44.60 -9.13 -8.96
C PRO A 44 43.66 -9.78 -9.97
N LEU A 45 42.95 -10.84 -9.57
CA LEU A 45 41.98 -11.51 -10.44
C LEU A 45 40.63 -10.80 -10.37
N GLY A 46 40.17 -10.41 -9.18
CA GLY A 46 38.89 -9.76 -9.02
C GLY A 46 38.60 -9.30 -7.59
N PHE A 47 37.53 -8.51 -7.46
CA PHE A 47 36.95 -8.11 -6.19
C PHE A 47 35.43 -8.14 -6.30
N GLY A 48 34.75 -8.40 -5.18
CA GLY A 48 33.31 -8.44 -5.10
C GLY A 48 32.81 -8.03 -3.72
N SER A 49 31.54 -7.65 -3.65
CA SER A 49 30.84 -7.41 -2.38
C SER A 49 29.45 -8.01 -2.47
N LEU A 50 29.00 -8.62 -1.37
CA LEU A 50 27.68 -9.19 -1.23
C LEU A 50 27.00 -8.59 0.00
N SER A 51 25.82 -8.03 -0.18
CA SER A 51 24.97 -7.45 0.88
C SER A 51 23.73 -8.30 1.11
N ILE A 52 22.98 -8.04 2.19
CA ILE A 52 21.73 -8.75 2.45
C ILE A 52 20.67 -8.53 1.34
N GLN A 53 20.72 -7.39 0.66
CA GLN A 53 19.79 -7.05 -0.42
C GLN A 53 20.00 -7.95 -1.65
N ASP A 54 21.25 -8.39 -1.88
CA ASP A 54 21.59 -9.28 -3.00
C ASP A 54 20.99 -10.70 -2.85
N PHE A 55 20.47 -11.05 -1.65
CA PHE A 55 19.75 -12.30 -1.42
C PHE A 55 18.25 -12.21 -1.76
N LEU A 56 17.69 -11.01 -1.77
CA LEU A 56 16.26 -10.75 -1.99
C LEU A 56 15.88 -10.89 -3.46
N ASN A 57 14.60 -11.16 -3.75
CA ASN A 57 14.11 -11.14 -5.14
C ASN A 57 13.86 -9.68 -5.55
N ASP A 58 13.65 -9.45 -6.86
CA ASP A 58 13.47 -8.08 -7.37
C ASP A 58 12.23 -7.39 -6.76
N GLU A 59 11.19 -8.15 -6.40
CA GLU A 59 9.95 -7.66 -5.79
C GLU A 59 10.17 -7.24 -4.32
N ASP A 60 10.76 -8.11 -3.52
CA ASP A 60 11.11 -7.87 -2.11
C ASP A 60 12.11 -6.71 -1.98
N SER A 61 13.06 -6.62 -2.92
CA SER A 61 14.07 -5.56 -2.95
C SER A 61 13.47 -4.17 -3.13
N ALA A 62 12.31 -4.07 -3.80
CA ALA A 62 11.58 -2.82 -3.95
C ALA A 62 10.84 -2.42 -2.65
N ASN A 63 10.63 -3.35 -1.73
CA ASN A 63 9.83 -3.19 -0.52
C ASN A 63 10.69 -3.11 0.76
N ILE A 64 11.95 -2.68 0.65
CA ILE A 64 12.85 -2.53 1.80
C ILE A 64 12.58 -1.23 2.55
N LYS A 65 12.46 -1.31 3.87
CA LYS A 65 12.41 -0.19 4.79
C LYS A 65 13.56 -0.28 5.79
N ILE A 66 14.20 0.86 6.08
CA ILE A 66 15.29 0.97 7.05
C ILE A 66 14.93 2.09 8.01
N TYR A 67 14.95 1.80 9.31
CA TYR A 67 14.71 2.81 10.33
C TYR A 67 16.00 3.57 10.65
N GLU A 68 15.93 4.91 10.65
CA GLU A 68 17.08 5.78 10.95
C GLU A 68 17.33 5.97 12.45
N SER A 69 16.41 5.54 13.32
CA SER A 69 16.52 5.66 14.77
C SER A 69 15.74 4.56 15.49
N GLY A 70 16.07 4.33 16.75
CA GLY A 70 15.45 3.30 17.60
C GLY A 70 16.33 2.08 17.83
N PRO A 71 15.82 1.04 18.51
CA PRO A 71 16.59 -0.14 18.90
C PRO A 71 17.02 -1.02 17.71
N ASP A 72 16.36 -0.87 16.56
CA ASP A 72 16.62 -1.60 15.32
C ASP A 72 17.08 -0.65 14.20
N GLN A 73 17.78 0.44 14.57
CA GLN A 73 18.34 1.38 13.60
C GLN A 73 19.23 0.66 12.59
N GLY A 74 19.03 0.92 11.31
CA GLY A 74 19.83 0.36 10.22
C GLY A 74 19.51 -1.09 9.85
N VAL A 75 18.64 -1.77 10.62
CA VAL A 75 18.15 -3.12 10.31
C VAL A 75 17.26 -3.07 9.07
N VAL A 76 17.37 -4.11 8.23
CA VAL A 76 16.52 -4.28 7.05
C VAL A 76 15.14 -4.81 7.46
N TYR A 77 14.08 -4.18 6.96
CA TYR A 77 12.71 -4.66 7.07
C TYR A 77 12.14 -4.86 5.68
N LEU A 78 11.41 -5.96 5.46
CA LEU A 78 10.46 -6.02 4.36
C LEU A 78 9.18 -5.33 4.79
N PHE A 79 8.71 -4.39 3.99
CA PHE A 79 7.56 -3.56 4.26
C PHE A 79 6.54 -3.64 3.13
N TYR A 80 5.41 -4.28 3.42
CA TYR A 80 4.29 -4.39 2.48
C TYR A 80 3.13 -3.56 3.00
N GLN A 81 2.52 -2.77 2.13
CA GLN A 81 1.35 -1.97 2.44
C GLN A 81 0.30 -2.08 1.35
N GLN A 82 -0.92 -2.43 1.74
CA GLN A 82 -2.09 -2.48 0.86
C GLN A 82 -3.18 -1.58 1.42
N THR A 83 -3.90 -0.89 0.54
CA THR A 83 -5.22 -0.34 0.90
C THR A 83 -6.26 -1.37 0.50
N LEU A 84 -7.04 -1.86 1.47
CA LEU A 84 -8.20 -2.70 1.20
C LEU A 84 -9.27 -1.86 0.50
N LYS A 85 -10.22 -2.51 -0.15
CA LYS A 85 -11.32 -1.84 -0.85
C LYS A 85 -11.99 -0.80 0.04
N THR A 86 -12.18 0.39 -0.52
CA THR A 86 -12.74 1.54 0.15
C THR A 86 -14.27 1.47 0.10
N GLN A 87 -14.93 2.02 1.12
CA GLN A 87 -16.38 2.21 1.08
C GLN A 87 -16.70 3.70 1.09
N GLY A 88 -17.35 4.17 0.03
CA GLY A 88 -17.95 5.50 -0.01
C GLY A 88 -19.32 5.51 0.64
N ILE A 89 -19.72 6.66 1.19
CA ILE A 89 -21.03 6.81 1.85
C ILE A 89 -22.20 6.69 0.88
N GLY A 90 -21.97 6.90 -0.41
CA GLY A 90 -23.02 6.83 -1.44
C GLY A 90 -23.70 5.46 -1.54
N ASP A 91 -23.05 4.39 -1.07
CA ASP A 91 -23.66 3.06 -0.98
C ASP A 91 -24.61 2.92 0.22
N LEU A 92 -24.45 3.76 1.24
CA LEU A 92 -25.25 3.79 2.47
C LEU A 92 -26.36 4.84 2.41
N LEU A 93 -26.10 5.99 1.78
CA LEU A 93 -27.02 7.10 1.65
C LEU A 93 -27.62 7.15 0.25
N THR A 94 -28.93 6.95 0.16
CA THR A 94 -29.67 7.22 -1.06
C THR A 94 -30.65 8.36 -0.83
N PHE A 95 -30.71 9.31 -1.77
CA PHE A 95 -31.70 10.38 -1.77
C PHE A 95 -32.81 10.04 -2.78
N PRO A 96 -33.85 9.29 -2.38
CA PRO A 96 -34.94 8.96 -3.29
C PRO A 96 -35.76 10.20 -3.66
N ASP A 97 -36.37 10.15 -4.84
CA ASP A 97 -37.33 11.16 -5.28
C ASP A 97 -38.46 11.32 -4.24
N LYS A 98 -38.84 12.57 -3.96
CA LYS A 98 -39.89 12.89 -2.97
C LYS A 98 -41.02 13.64 -3.64
N ASN A 99 -42.26 13.24 -3.37
CA ASN A 99 -43.48 13.94 -3.76
C ASN A 99 -44.27 14.29 -2.50
N ILE A 100 -44.27 15.56 -2.10
CA ILE A 100 -44.85 16.01 -0.83
C ILE A 100 -45.94 17.02 -1.13
N THR A 101 -47.18 16.74 -0.69
CA THR A 101 -48.29 17.67 -0.83
C THR A 101 -48.72 18.21 0.54
N ARG A 102 -48.86 19.53 0.65
CA ARG A 102 -49.41 20.23 1.83
C ARG A 102 -50.38 21.32 1.41
N GLY A 103 -51.41 21.54 2.21
CA GLY A 103 -52.49 22.48 1.91
C GLY A 103 -52.68 23.52 3.00
N LEU A 104 -52.82 24.78 2.60
CA LEU A 104 -53.29 25.85 3.47
C LEU A 104 -54.82 25.93 3.40
N ASN A 105 -55.49 25.97 4.55
CA ASN A 105 -56.94 26.21 4.59
C ASN A 105 -57.21 27.71 4.40
N ILE A 106 -57.78 28.05 3.26
CA ILE A 106 -57.98 29.43 2.79
C ILE A 106 -59.26 30.04 3.36
N ASN A 107 -60.25 29.21 3.68
CA ASN A 107 -61.45 29.64 4.38
C ASN A 107 -61.81 28.61 5.47
N PRO A 108 -61.23 28.73 6.68
CA PRO A 108 -61.51 27.82 7.77
C PRO A 108 -62.88 28.09 8.43
N THR A 109 -63.56 29.17 8.07
CA THR A 109 -64.83 29.58 8.68
C THR A 109 -66.01 28.94 7.99
N ALA A 110 -67.17 28.93 8.65
CA ALA A 110 -68.43 28.46 8.06
C ALA A 110 -69.04 29.45 7.04
N ILE A 111 -68.42 30.62 6.81
CA ILE A 111 -68.97 31.68 5.98
C ILE A 111 -68.12 31.85 4.71
N PRO A 112 -68.70 31.89 3.50
CA PRO A 112 -67.95 32.16 2.28
C PRO A 112 -67.26 33.53 2.29
N ILE A 113 -66.03 33.63 1.77
CA ILE A 113 -65.34 34.91 1.59
C ILE A 113 -65.78 35.52 0.25
N PRO A 114 -66.47 36.67 0.23
CA PRO A 114 -66.89 37.29 -1.02
C PRO A 114 -65.71 37.93 -1.74
N VAL A 115 -65.61 37.71 -3.05
CA VAL A 115 -64.64 38.34 -3.95
C VAL A 115 -65.41 39.17 -4.98
N PRO A 116 -65.52 40.50 -4.81
CA PRO A 116 -66.22 41.39 -5.74
C PRO A 116 -65.69 41.26 -7.17
N ALA A 117 -66.50 41.57 -8.18
CA ALA A 117 -66.08 41.51 -9.58
C ALA A 117 -64.87 42.43 -9.87
N ASN A 118 -63.94 41.97 -10.70
CA ASN A 118 -62.71 42.66 -11.08
C ASN A 118 -61.90 43.16 -9.85
N SER A 119 -61.85 42.35 -8.80
CA SER A 119 -61.11 42.70 -7.57
C SER A 119 -60.18 41.57 -7.14
N THR A 120 -59.20 41.93 -6.32
CA THR A 120 -58.25 41.01 -5.70
C THR A 120 -58.36 41.13 -4.19
N VAL A 121 -58.44 39.97 -3.51
CA VAL A 121 -58.41 39.86 -2.06
C VAL A 121 -57.12 39.16 -1.67
N ASN A 122 -56.33 39.81 -0.81
CA ASN A 122 -55.16 39.19 -0.18
C ASN A 122 -55.60 38.43 1.05
N LEU A 123 -55.15 37.19 1.18
CA LEU A 123 -55.42 36.35 2.33
C LEU A 123 -54.20 36.31 3.22
N SER A 124 -54.45 36.18 4.53
CA SER A 124 -53.37 36.18 5.53
C SER A 124 -52.36 35.08 5.21
N PRO A 125 -51.06 35.35 5.40
CA PRO A 125 -50.05 34.34 5.21
C PRO A 125 -50.23 33.20 6.23
N GLY A 126 -49.82 32.01 5.84
CA GLY A 126 -49.79 30.82 6.69
C GLY A 126 -48.45 30.11 6.58
N ASN A 127 -48.16 29.26 7.56
CA ASN A 127 -46.97 28.41 7.55
C ASN A 127 -47.39 26.98 7.19
N LEU A 128 -46.59 26.32 6.36
CA LEU A 128 -46.69 24.90 6.05
C LEU A 128 -45.40 24.21 6.48
N THR A 129 -45.53 23.07 7.13
CA THR A 129 -44.40 22.18 7.43
C THR A 129 -44.44 21.00 6.47
N PHE A 130 -43.33 20.79 5.78
CA PHE A 130 -43.08 19.67 4.89
C PHE A 130 -42.09 18.72 5.56
N ASP A 131 -42.13 17.47 5.14
CA ASP A 131 -41.26 16.42 5.65
C ASP A 131 -40.64 15.72 4.46
N LEU A 132 -39.30 15.69 4.39
CA LEU A 132 -38.60 14.91 3.37
C LEU A 132 -38.72 13.41 3.63
N ASP A 133 -39.12 12.98 4.83
CA ASP A 133 -39.46 11.60 5.20
C ASP A 133 -38.29 10.66 4.86
N PHE A 134 -37.07 11.05 5.25
CA PHE A 134 -35.94 10.12 5.29
C PHE A 134 -36.09 9.24 6.54
N ASP A 135 -35.83 7.95 6.38
CA ASP A 135 -35.91 6.94 7.42
C ASP A 135 -34.90 5.85 7.05
N PRO A 136 -33.93 5.51 7.93
CA PRO A 136 -33.83 5.88 9.35
C PRO A 136 -33.16 7.23 9.65
N GLU A 137 -32.75 8.00 8.64
CA GLU A 137 -32.00 9.23 8.82
C GLU A 137 -32.84 10.41 9.31
N LYS A 138 -32.24 11.30 10.11
CA LYS A 138 -32.83 12.57 10.56
C LYS A 138 -31.82 13.68 10.30
N PHE A 139 -31.92 14.28 9.12
CA PHE A 139 -31.00 15.33 8.72
C PHE A 139 -31.39 16.67 9.31
N SER A 140 -30.37 17.45 9.65
CA SER A 140 -30.47 18.82 10.13
C SER A 140 -29.93 19.83 9.12
N GLU A 141 -29.05 19.41 8.21
CA GLU A 141 -28.56 20.26 7.13
C GLU A 141 -28.16 19.43 5.90
N ILE A 142 -28.52 19.90 4.71
CA ILE A 142 -28.08 19.32 3.44
C ILE A 142 -27.64 20.44 2.50
N LEU A 143 -26.41 20.40 2.00
CA LEU A 143 -25.97 21.25 0.89
C LEU A 143 -26.09 20.47 -0.42
N PHE A 144 -26.94 20.91 -1.33
CA PHE A 144 -27.16 20.21 -2.59
C PHE A 144 -26.14 20.60 -3.67
N THR A 145 -25.54 19.61 -4.33
CA THR A 145 -24.72 19.80 -5.55
C THR A 145 -25.55 19.64 -6.81
N GLN A 146 -26.63 18.87 -6.73
CA GLN A 146 -27.54 18.56 -7.84
C GLN A 146 -28.97 18.38 -7.32
N GLY A 147 -29.92 18.56 -8.21
CA GLY A 147 -31.32 18.23 -7.98
C GLY A 147 -32.28 19.20 -8.63
N SER A 148 -33.51 18.75 -8.83
CA SER A 148 -34.60 19.56 -9.33
C SER A 148 -35.81 19.50 -8.40
N LEU A 149 -36.39 20.66 -8.11
CA LEU A 149 -37.64 20.83 -7.39
C LEU A 149 -38.71 21.32 -8.36
N ARG A 150 -39.76 20.52 -8.58
CA ARG A 150 -40.97 20.95 -9.27
C ARG A 150 -42.02 21.36 -8.24
N ILE A 151 -42.52 22.59 -8.33
CA ILE A 151 -43.58 23.12 -7.48
C ILE A 151 -44.87 23.20 -8.30
N ILE A 152 -45.96 22.65 -7.75
CA ILE A 152 -47.29 22.68 -8.36
C ILE A 152 -48.26 23.28 -7.34
N ALA A 153 -49.09 24.24 -7.78
CA ALA A 153 -50.13 24.85 -6.95
C ALA A 153 -51.53 24.48 -7.45
N GLN A 154 -52.42 24.04 -6.56
CA GLN A 154 -53.78 23.63 -6.89
C GLN A 154 -54.77 24.04 -5.80
N THR A 155 -55.99 24.38 -6.19
CA THR A 155 -57.10 24.66 -5.26
C THR A 155 -58.02 23.45 -5.17
N ASN A 156 -58.50 23.13 -3.98
CA ASN A 156 -59.52 22.11 -3.76
C ASN A 156 -60.70 22.65 -2.92
N PRO A 157 -61.94 22.70 -3.45
CA PRO A 157 -62.29 22.43 -4.85
C PRO A 157 -61.78 23.53 -5.80
N ILE A 158 -61.76 23.24 -7.10
CA ILE A 158 -61.57 24.26 -8.14
C ILE A 158 -62.83 25.13 -8.19
N ILE A 159 -62.67 26.45 -8.10
CA ILE A 159 -63.79 27.40 -8.05
C ILE A 159 -63.83 28.19 -9.36
N PRO A 160 -64.88 28.02 -10.19
CA PRO A 160 -65.04 28.80 -11.42
C PRO A 160 -65.06 30.32 -11.14
N ASN A 161 -64.51 31.09 -12.08
CA ASN A 161 -64.42 32.57 -12.03
C ASN A 161 -63.49 33.16 -10.97
N LEU A 162 -62.80 32.33 -10.18
CA LEU A 162 -61.71 32.75 -9.30
C LEU A 162 -60.37 32.25 -9.83
N GLN A 163 -59.36 33.10 -9.73
CA GLN A 163 -57.96 32.77 -9.99
C GLN A 163 -57.20 32.91 -8.67
N PHE A 164 -56.54 31.84 -8.26
CA PHE A 164 -55.73 31.84 -7.06
C PHE A 164 -54.26 31.91 -7.46
N GLU A 165 -53.54 32.82 -6.83
CA GLU A 165 -52.10 32.98 -6.96
C GLU A 165 -51.49 32.80 -5.58
N GLY A 166 -50.58 31.84 -5.45
CA GLY A 166 -49.88 31.54 -4.21
C GLY A 166 -48.39 31.86 -4.35
N GLU A 167 -47.87 32.64 -3.42
CA GLU A 167 -46.44 32.78 -3.20
C GLU A 167 -46.03 31.78 -2.12
N ILE A 168 -45.04 30.94 -2.40
CA ILE A 168 -44.41 30.02 -1.45
C ILE A 168 -42.95 30.40 -1.28
N ILE A 169 -42.54 30.58 -0.03
CA ILE A 169 -41.17 30.87 0.38
C ILE A 169 -40.71 29.70 1.24
N LEU A 170 -39.83 28.86 0.70
CA LEU A 170 -39.18 27.80 1.45
C LEU A 170 -38.08 28.43 2.33
N THR A 171 -38.43 28.80 3.55
CA THR A 171 -37.53 29.55 4.45
C THR A 171 -36.30 28.74 4.86
N SER A 172 -36.42 27.42 4.87
CA SER A 172 -35.34 26.48 5.15
C SER A 172 -34.37 26.27 4.01
N PHE A 173 -34.73 26.59 2.75
CA PHE A 173 -33.88 26.36 1.57
C PHE A 173 -33.25 27.69 1.15
N THR A 174 -31.96 27.87 1.42
CA THR A 174 -31.27 29.14 1.14
C THR A 174 -30.06 28.95 0.22
N ASN A 175 -29.86 29.88 -0.70
CA ASN A 175 -28.63 30.00 -1.47
C ASN A 175 -27.99 31.34 -1.11
N ASN A 176 -26.80 31.31 -0.49
CA ASN A 176 -26.14 32.49 0.07
C ASN A 176 -27.05 33.31 1.02
N GLY A 177 -27.88 32.62 1.82
CA GLY A 177 -28.81 33.23 2.76
C GLY A 177 -30.12 33.75 2.15
N ILE A 178 -30.32 33.62 0.84
CA ILE A 178 -31.57 34.03 0.18
C ILE A 178 -32.50 32.80 0.08
N PRO A 179 -33.73 32.86 0.66
CA PRO A 179 -34.65 31.73 0.62
C PRO A 179 -35.23 31.50 -0.78
N LEU A 180 -35.51 30.24 -1.12
CA LEU A 180 -36.20 29.89 -2.37
C LEU A 180 -37.65 30.38 -2.31
N SER A 181 -38.01 31.31 -3.21
CA SER A 181 -39.37 31.84 -3.33
C SER A 181 -39.91 31.65 -4.74
N GLN A 182 -41.19 31.32 -4.85
CA GLN A 182 -41.91 31.17 -6.12
C GLN A 182 -43.35 31.67 -6.01
N THR A 183 -43.86 32.22 -7.12
CA THR A 183 -45.26 32.61 -7.25
C THR A 183 -45.91 31.77 -8.34
N LEU A 184 -47.00 31.06 -8.01
CA LEU A 184 -47.70 30.15 -8.90
C LEU A 184 -49.20 30.42 -8.95
N GLN A 185 -49.78 30.28 -10.14
CA GLN A 185 -51.23 30.31 -10.34
C GLN A 185 -51.82 28.89 -10.28
N SER A 186 -52.93 28.73 -9.57
CA SER A 186 -53.59 27.43 -9.40
C SER A 186 -54.02 26.81 -10.73
N GLY A 187 -53.75 25.52 -10.92
CA GLY A 187 -54.38 24.71 -11.97
C GLY A 187 -53.83 24.89 -13.39
N SER A 188 -52.78 25.69 -13.60
CA SER A 188 -52.16 25.86 -14.93
C SER A 188 -50.65 26.09 -14.92
N SER A 189 -50.01 26.17 -13.75
CA SER A 189 -48.57 26.42 -13.65
C SER A 189 -47.86 25.39 -12.78
N SER A 190 -46.72 24.91 -13.28
CA SER A 190 -45.67 24.29 -12.48
C SER A 190 -44.38 25.07 -12.72
N GLN A 191 -43.54 25.15 -11.70
CA GLN A 191 -42.20 25.72 -11.81
C GLN A 191 -41.19 24.63 -11.53
N LEU A 192 -40.18 24.50 -12.39
CA LEU A 192 -39.06 23.57 -12.20
C LEU A 192 -37.82 24.40 -11.90
N ILE A 193 -37.20 24.12 -10.76
CA ILE A 193 -36.08 24.91 -10.21
C ILE A 193 -34.96 23.95 -9.87
N SER A 194 -33.72 24.33 -10.18
CA SER A 194 -32.57 23.59 -9.67
C SER A 194 -32.34 23.93 -8.20
N VAL A 195 -32.12 22.91 -7.38
CA VAL A 195 -31.74 23.08 -5.97
C VAL A 195 -30.22 23.07 -5.77
N ALA A 196 -29.43 22.95 -6.84
CA ALA A 196 -27.97 23.02 -6.74
C ALA A 196 -27.51 24.35 -6.11
N GLY A 197 -26.61 24.25 -5.13
CA GLY A 197 -26.11 25.37 -4.34
C GLY A 197 -27.04 25.89 -3.25
N TYR A 198 -28.22 25.29 -3.06
CA TYR A 198 -29.06 25.56 -1.89
C TYR A 198 -28.62 24.69 -0.72
N SER A 199 -28.55 25.30 0.47
CA SER A 199 -28.52 24.59 1.75
C SER A 199 -29.93 24.51 2.32
N ALA A 200 -30.38 23.31 2.68
CA ALA A 200 -31.61 23.06 3.41
C ALA A 200 -31.30 22.90 4.91
N ILE A 201 -31.82 23.80 5.73
CA ILE A 201 -31.77 23.72 7.20
C ILE A 201 -33.06 23.06 7.70
N LEU A 202 -32.90 21.92 8.38
CA LEU A 202 -33.96 20.99 8.71
C LEU A 202 -34.04 20.76 10.22
N GLU A 203 -35.22 20.35 10.69
CA GLU A 203 -35.43 19.81 12.04
C GLU A 203 -35.94 18.37 11.86
N ASP A 204 -35.04 17.37 11.98
CA ASP A 204 -35.34 15.97 11.73
C ASP A 204 -36.08 15.74 10.39
N ASN A 205 -35.48 16.18 9.27
CA ASN A 205 -36.05 16.18 7.91
C ASN A 205 -37.22 17.14 7.66
N LEU A 206 -37.74 17.80 8.70
CA LEU A 206 -38.82 18.78 8.57
C LEU A 206 -38.27 20.12 8.10
N PHE A 207 -39.04 20.78 7.23
CA PHE A 207 -38.74 22.13 6.80
C PHE A 207 -40.00 22.99 6.70
N GLU A 208 -39.82 24.29 6.89
CA GLU A 208 -40.92 25.24 6.88
C GLU A 208 -40.99 26.01 5.57
N ALA A 209 -42.23 26.35 5.20
CA ALA A 209 -42.51 27.31 4.15
C ALA A 209 -43.53 28.34 4.63
N GLN A 210 -43.32 29.59 4.24
CA GLN A 210 -44.31 30.65 4.36
C GLN A 210 -45.08 30.76 3.06
N VAL A 211 -46.40 30.88 3.18
CA VAL A 211 -47.30 30.96 2.03
C VAL A 211 -48.15 32.21 2.14
N SER A 212 -48.26 32.97 1.06
CA SER A 212 -49.27 34.02 0.91
C SER A 212 -50.15 33.72 -0.30
N VAL A 213 -51.47 33.96 -0.19
CA VAL A 213 -52.42 33.66 -1.28
C VAL A 213 -53.21 34.90 -1.64
N ARG A 214 -53.31 35.17 -2.93
CA ARG A 214 -54.15 36.21 -3.52
C ARG A 214 -55.23 35.57 -4.36
N VAL A 215 -56.46 36.03 -4.20
CA VAL A 215 -57.62 35.54 -4.95
C VAL A 215 -58.17 36.69 -5.78
N SER A 216 -58.21 36.50 -7.09
CA SER A 216 -58.75 37.49 -8.03
C SER A 216 -59.99 36.94 -8.71
N SER A 217 -61.00 37.78 -8.93
CA SER A 217 -62.20 37.43 -9.68
C SER A 217 -62.22 38.10 -11.06
N GLY A 218 -62.92 37.47 -12.01
CA GLY A 218 -63.24 38.09 -13.30
C GLY A 218 -64.40 39.08 -13.22
N ALA A 219 -65.07 39.30 -14.36
CA ALA A 219 -66.21 40.22 -14.46
C ALA A 219 -67.45 39.79 -13.64
N THR A 220 -67.49 38.54 -13.19
CA THR A 220 -68.57 37.99 -12.36
C THR A 220 -68.07 37.82 -10.93
N PRO A 221 -68.74 38.38 -9.91
CA PRO A 221 -68.36 38.16 -8.52
C PRO A 221 -68.53 36.69 -8.16
N SER A 222 -67.67 36.18 -7.29
CA SER A 222 -67.73 34.82 -6.77
C SER A 222 -67.33 34.82 -5.29
N ALA A 223 -67.47 33.69 -4.61
CA ALA A 223 -67.07 33.56 -3.22
C ALA A 223 -66.21 32.31 -3.03
N VAL A 224 -65.25 32.40 -2.11
CA VAL A 224 -64.44 31.26 -1.68
C VAL A 224 -65.25 30.45 -0.66
N PRO A 225 -65.70 29.22 -0.98
CA PRO A 225 -66.50 28.41 -0.06
C PRO A 225 -65.74 28.03 1.22
N PRO A 226 -66.44 27.79 2.34
CA PRO A 226 -65.88 27.14 3.53
C PRO A 226 -65.11 25.87 3.19
N GLY A 227 -63.96 25.66 3.84
CA GLY A 227 -63.13 24.47 3.66
C GLY A 227 -62.28 24.45 2.39
N THR A 228 -62.24 25.53 1.61
CA THR A 228 -61.36 25.63 0.44
C THR A 228 -59.89 25.55 0.86
N GLN A 229 -59.12 24.69 0.20
CA GLN A 229 -57.69 24.53 0.41
C GLN A 229 -56.88 25.01 -0.81
N PHE A 230 -55.71 25.57 -0.54
CA PHE A 230 -54.69 25.82 -1.55
C PHE A 230 -53.49 24.92 -1.27
N ASN A 231 -53.29 23.95 -2.16
CA ASN A 231 -52.30 22.89 -2.03
C ASN A 231 -51.06 23.20 -2.84
N PHE A 232 -49.91 22.98 -2.23
CA PHE A 232 -48.61 22.91 -2.90
C PHE A 232 -48.13 21.47 -2.91
N THR A 233 -47.74 20.99 -4.09
CA THR A 233 -47.01 19.75 -4.27
C THR A 233 -45.57 20.09 -4.64
N LEU A 234 -44.62 19.55 -3.87
CA LEU A 234 -43.18 19.66 -4.08
C LEU A 234 -42.66 18.31 -4.56
N ASP A 235 -42.14 18.27 -5.79
CA ASP A 235 -41.48 17.08 -6.36
C ASP A 235 -39.97 17.30 -6.40
N PHE A 236 -39.24 16.63 -5.52
CA PHE A 236 -37.78 16.60 -5.55
C PHE A 236 -37.31 15.39 -6.36
N THR A 237 -36.38 15.62 -7.27
CA THR A 237 -35.83 14.59 -8.18
C THR A 237 -34.33 14.78 -8.35
N ASP A 238 -33.62 13.67 -8.56
CA ASP A 238 -32.17 13.63 -8.85
C ASP A 238 -31.31 14.42 -7.84
N LEU A 239 -31.64 14.30 -6.55
CA LEU A 239 -30.93 14.99 -5.47
C LEU A 239 -29.53 14.41 -5.28
N ASN A 240 -28.53 15.28 -5.22
CA ASN A 240 -27.19 14.95 -4.77
C ASN A 240 -26.65 16.05 -3.86
N PHE A 241 -25.69 15.73 -3.01
CA PHE A 241 -25.19 16.61 -1.96
C PHE A 241 -23.69 16.85 -2.06
N ASP A 242 -23.24 17.90 -1.40
CA ASP A 242 -21.83 18.18 -1.09
C ASP A 242 -21.53 17.64 0.31
N TYR A 243 -22.38 18.03 1.27
CA TYR A 243 -22.38 17.47 2.61
C TYR A 243 -23.79 17.35 3.19
N VAL A 244 -23.92 16.47 4.18
CA VAL A 244 -25.11 16.26 4.99
C VAL A 244 -24.72 16.28 6.46
N LYS A 245 -25.58 16.84 7.31
CA LYS A 245 -25.47 16.79 8.78
C LYS A 245 -26.76 16.28 9.39
N GLY A 246 -26.62 15.70 10.57
CA GLY A 246 -27.71 15.12 11.35
C GLY A 246 -27.43 13.65 11.65
N PHE A 247 -28.47 12.92 12.00
CA PHE A 247 -28.39 11.53 12.37
C PHE A 247 -28.57 10.64 11.14
N PHE A 248 -27.65 9.69 10.91
CA PHE A 248 -27.69 8.81 9.73
C PHE A 248 -28.39 7.48 10.00
N GLY A 249 -29.06 7.30 11.15
CA GLY A 249 -29.68 6.02 11.50
C GLY A 249 -28.66 4.92 11.86
N ASP A 250 -29.13 3.85 12.49
CA ASP A 250 -28.34 2.62 12.72
C ASP A 250 -28.40 1.76 11.46
N GLN A 251 -27.37 1.87 10.62
CA GLN A 251 -27.31 1.21 9.31
C GLN A 251 -26.06 0.34 9.19
N THR A 252 -26.16 -0.72 8.37
CA THR A 252 -25.03 -1.61 8.09
C THR A 252 -24.79 -1.66 6.59
N ALA A 253 -23.54 -1.51 6.20
CA ALA A 253 -23.05 -1.74 4.85
C ALA A 253 -22.23 -3.02 4.82
N ASP A 254 -22.57 -3.94 3.93
CA ASP A 254 -21.78 -5.14 3.68
C ASP A 254 -20.87 -4.88 2.48
N LEU A 255 -19.58 -5.18 2.63
CA LEU A 255 -18.62 -5.14 1.53
C LEU A 255 -18.52 -6.51 0.87
N PRO A 256 -18.27 -6.56 -0.46
CA PRO A 256 -18.00 -7.81 -1.13
C PRO A 256 -16.73 -8.46 -0.54
N ASP A 257 -16.72 -9.79 -0.56
CA ASP A 257 -15.55 -10.59 -0.22
C ASP A 257 -14.37 -10.23 -1.13
N GLU A 258 -13.18 -10.17 -0.55
CA GLU A 258 -11.96 -9.87 -1.29
C GLU A 258 -10.80 -10.74 -0.80
N THR A 259 -9.82 -10.92 -1.68
CA THR A 259 -8.58 -11.65 -1.40
C THR A 259 -7.40 -10.74 -1.67
N LEU A 260 -6.41 -10.84 -0.80
CA LEU A 260 -5.14 -10.14 -0.89
C LEU A 260 -4.01 -11.16 -1.05
N GLU A 261 -3.43 -11.25 -2.24
CA GLU A 261 -2.22 -12.04 -2.49
C GLU A 261 -1.01 -11.40 -1.80
N ILE A 262 -0.18 -12.19 -1.13
CA ILE A 262 1.00 -11.69 -0.41
C ILE A 262 2.24 -12.51 -0.75
N GLY A 263 3.16 -11.90 -1.51
CA GLY A 263 4.47 -12.48 -1.81
C GLY A 263 5.44 -12.51 -0.61
N ALA A 264 5.22 -11.68 0.42
CA ALA A 264 6.07 -11.56 1.60
C ALA A 264 6.31 -12.86 2.38
N PHE A 265 5.38 -13.82 2.25
CA PHE A 265 5.39 -15.11 2.94
C PHE A 265 5.65 -16.27 1.98
N GLU A 266 5.76 -16.01 0.67
CA GLU A 266 6.26 -17.01 -0.26
C GLU A 266 7.72 -17.30 0.06
N ASN A 267 8.18 -18.50 -0.28
CA ASN A 267 9.55 -18.93 -0.02
C ASN A 267 10.55 -17.99 -0.70
N VAL A 268 10.95 -16.91 0.00
CA VAL A 268 12.07 -16.05 -0.40
C VAL A 268 13.35 -16.89 -0.52
N PHE A 269 13.37 -18.05 0.15
CA PHE A 269 14.50 -18.97 0.22
C PHE A 269 14.03 -20.44 0.09
N ASP A 270 13.86 -20.93 -1.14
CA ASP A 270 13.75 -22.38 -1.38
C ASP A 270 15.02 -23.09 -0.86
N ASP A 271 14.85 -24.21 -0.15
CA ASP A 271 15.90 -25.06 0.45
C ASP A 271 16.76 -24.42 1.57
N VAL A 272 16.37 -23.25 2.09
CA VAL A 272 17.05 -22.60 3.23
C VAL A 272 16.22 -22.73 4.50
N GLU A 273 16.88 -23.10 5.60
CA GLU A 273 16.26 -23.07 6.92
C GLU A 273 16.37 -21.65 7.47
N VAL A 274 15.28 -20.88 7.47
CA VAL A 274 15.25 -19.51 8.03
C VAL A 274 14.23 -19.42 9.15
N SER A 275 14.64 -18.86 10.29
CA SER A 275 13.77 -18.43 11.38
C SER A 275 13.89 -16.93 11.55
N LEU A 276 12.86 -16.19 11.16
CA LEU A 276 12.76 -14.74 11.40
C LEU A 276 11.99 -14.42 12.69
N ALA A 277 12.30 -13.26 13.27
CA ALA A 277 11.53 -12.67 14.34
C ALA A 277 10.10 -12.40 13.86
N SER A 278 9.16 -12.39 14.81
CA SER A 278 7.74 -12.24 14.51
C SER A 278 7.49 -10.96 13.70
N PRO A 279 6.73 -11.03 12.60
CA PRO A 279 6.40 -9.84 11.85
C PRO A 279 5.41 -8.99 12.64
N LYS A 280 5.40 -7.69 12.35
CA LYS A 280 4.38 -6.78 12.84
C LYS A 280 3.35 -6.59 11.74
N ILE A 281 2.15 -7.12 11.98
CA ILE A 281 1.02 -6.93 11.08
C ILE A 281 0.00 -6.03 11.77
N SER A 282 -0.45 -4.99 11.07
CA SER A 282 -1.47 -4.07 11.59
C SER A 282 -2.42 -3.61 10.49
N PHE A 283 -3.66 -3.39 10.89
CA PHE A 283 -4.65 -2.67 10.11
C PHE A 283 -4.77 -1.24 10.67
N VAL A 284 -4.95 -0.27 9.79
CA VAL A 284 -5.28 1.11 10.13
C VAL A 284 -6.60 1.43 9.44
N VAL A 285 -7.65 1.58 10.23
CA VAL A 285 -8.92 2.10 9.76
C VAL A 285 -8.86 3.62 9.76
N ILE A 286 -9.20 4.23 8.65
CA ILE A 286 -9.23 5.67 8.43
C ILE A 286 -10.68 6.03 8.17
N ASN A 287 -11.27 6.78 9.09
CA ASN A 287 -12.65 7.22 9.04
C ASN A 287 -12.68 8.73 8.76
N GLU A 288 -13.27 9.12 7.64
CA GLU A 288 -13.48 10.52 7.26
C GLU A 288 -14.93 10.97 7.52
N TYR A 289 -15.78 10.03 7.97
CA TYR A 289 -17.13 10.34 8.39
C TYR A 289 -17.13 10.89 9.80
N GLY A 290 -17.85 11.98 10.03
CA GLY A 290 -18.22 12.44 11.37
C GLY A 290 -19.27 11.55 12.04
N ILE A 291 -19.28 10.26 11.74
CA ILE A 291 -20.26 9.26 12.15
C ILE A 291 -19.52 8.18 12.96
N PRO A 292 -20.05 7.74 14.11
CA PRO A 292 -19.58 6.52 14.79
C PRO A 292 -19.69 5.29 13.88
N VAL A 293 -18.55 4.66 13.57
CA VAL A 293 -18.51 3.44 12.74
C VAL A 293 -17.89 2.28 13.52
N ASN A 294 -18.55 1.13 13.49
CA ASN A 294 -18.00 -0.15 13.93
C ASN A 294 -17.66 -1.00 12.71
N VAL A 295 -16.38 -1.35 12.57
CA VAL A 295 -15.90 -2.25 11.52
C VAL A 295 -15.94 -3.69 12.01
N ILE A 296 -16.62 -4.55 11.28
CA ILE A 296 -16.86 -5.94 11.63
C ILE A 296 -16.17 -6.82 10.58
N PHE A 297 -15.12 -7.52 10.98
CA PHE A 297 -14.58 -8.62 10.17
C PHE A 297 -15.44 -9.86 10.42
N ASN A 298 -16.36 -10.18 9.50
CA ASN A 298 -17.16 -11.40 9.57
C ASN A 298 -16.29 -12.63 9.29
N THR A 299 -15.28 -12.47 8.42
CA THR A 299 -14.20 -13.44 8.24
C THR A 299 -12.90 -12.70 7.98
N LEU A 300 -11.83 -13.14 8.63
CA LEU A 300 -10.47 -12.68 8.37
C LEU A 300 -9.52 -13.85 8.61
N GLU A 301 -8.97 -14.39 7.54
CA GLU A 301 -8.10 -15.56 7.59
C GLU A 301 -6.99 -15.48 6.55
N ALA A 302 -5.84 -16.05 6.91
CA ALA A 302 -4.77 -16.31 5.97
C ALA A 302 -4.98 -17.70 5.35
N ARG A 303 -4.74 -17.85 4.05
CA ARG A 303 -5.01 -19.07 3.30
C ARG A 303 -3.78 -19.51 2.50
N LYS A 304 -3.71 -20.82 2.28
CA LYS A 304 -2.83 -21.49 1.32
C LYS A 304 -3.55 -22.72 0.77
N PRO A 305 -3.08 -23.36 -0.32
CA PRO A 305 -3.78 -24.48 -0.93
C PRO A 305 -4.18 -25.57 0.10
N GLY A 306 -5.50 -25.73 0.30
CA GLY A 306 -6.07 -26.75 1.19
C GLY A 306 -6.06 -26.44 2.70
N SER A 307 -5.69 -25.22 3.14
CA SER A 307 -5.66 -24.86 4.56
C SER A 307 -5.92 -23.37 4.81
N SER A 308 -6.49 -23.03 5.96
CA SER A 308 -6.64 -21.65 6.42
C SER A 308 -6.30 -21.50 7.90
N LEU A 309 -5.94 -20.27 8.29
CA LEU A 309 -5.62 -19.88 9.65
C LEU A 309 -6.29 -18.53 9.97
N ALA A 310 -7.14 -18.50 10.99
CA ALA A 310 -7.82 -17.29 11.42
C ALA A 310 -6.82 -16.22 11.92
N VAL A 311 -7.05 -14.96 11.55
CA VAL A 311 -6.29 -13.81 12.03
C VAL A 311 -6.91 -13.32 13.34
N GLN A 312 -6.07 -13.08 14.34
CA GLN A 312 -6.49 -12.59 15.65
C GLN A 312 -6.16 -11.11 15.78
N LEU A 313 -7.16 -10.30 16.11
CA LEU A 313 -7.06 -8.84 16.16
C LEU A 313 -7.06 -8.30 17.59
N ASN A 314 -6.36 -7.20 17.81
CA ASN A 314 -6.45 -6.38 19.03
C ASN A 314 -6.49 -4.87 18.65
N PRO A 315 -7.62 -4.16 18.90
CA PRO A 315 -8.86 -4.68 19.48
C PRO A 315 -9.50 -5.78 18.63
N ALA A 316 -10.24 -6.68 19.27
CA ALA A 316 -10.97 -7.74 18.58
C ALA A 316 -12.16 -7.16 17.80
N SER A 317 -12.53 -7.80 16.68
CA SER A 317 -13.75 -7.48 15.93
C SER A 317 -15.01 -7.74 16.79
N PRO A 318 -16.04 -6.85 16.81
CA PRO A 318 -16.13 -5.56 16.10
C PRO A 318 -15.19 -4.48 16.63
N ILE A 319 -14.58 -3.72 15.72
CA ILE A 319 -13.66 -2.62 16.01
C ILE A 319 -14.43 -1.31 16.02
N VAL A 320 -14.45 -0.64 17.18
CA VAL A 320 -14.94 0.74 17.30
C VAL A 320 -13.89 1.68 16.73
N THR A 321 -14.26 2.47 15.73
CA THR A 321 -13.34 3.41 15.08
C THR A 321 -13.30 4.76 15.81
N ASN A 322 -12.19 5.46 15.65
CA ASN A 322 -12.07 6.86 15.99
C ASN A 322 -12.86 7.70 14.98
N ILE A 323 -13.36 8.84 15.42
CA ILE A 323 -14.27 9.68 14.63
C ILE A 323 -13.66 11.09 14.53
N PRO A 324 -13.54 11.67 13.31
CA PRO A 324 -13.13 13.05 13.14
C PRO A 324 -14.12 13.99 13.82
N GLN A 325 -13.62 15.04 14.45
CA GLN A 325 -14.46 16.04 15.14
C GLN A 325 -14.84 17.22 14.23
N THR A 326 -14.13 17.38 13.11
CA THR A 326 -14.37 18.43 12.12
C THR A 326 -14.60 17.80 10.75
N MET A 327 -15.52 18.37 9.99
CA MET A 327 -15.72 18.04 8.58
C MET A 327 -14.43 18.31 7.78
N GLY A 328 -14.02 17.35 6.96
CA GLY A 328 -12.79 17.37 6.17
C GLY A 328 -11.56 16.77 6.88
N ASP A 329 -11.65 16.43 8.17
CA ASP A 329 -10.58 15.73 8.89
C ASP A 329 -10.74 14.19 8.77
N SER A 330 -9.63 13.47 8.94
CA SER A 330 -9.63 12.00 9.07
C SER A 330 -9.28 11.57 10.50
N ALA A 331 -9.89 10.49 10.98
CA ALA A 331 -9.51 9.82 12.22
C ALA A 331 -8.93 8.43 11.95
N PHE A 332 -7.90 8.04 12.72
CA PHE A 332 -7.14 6.81 12.51
C PHE A 332 -7.31 5.85 13.69
N THR A 333 -7.66 4.59 13.42
CA THR A 333 -7.73 3.51 14.41
C THR A 333 -6.77 2.40 14.02
N THR A 334 -5.75 2.17 14.84
CA THR A 334 -4.78 1.08 14.64
C THR A 334 -5.28 -0.19 15.32
N VAL A 335 -5.24 -1.29 14.58
CA VAL A 335 -5.60 -2.64 15.03
C VAL A 335 -4.41 -3.56 14.79
N ALA A 336 -3.85 -4.14 15.85
CA ALA A 336 -2.73 -5.05 15.75
C ALA A 336 -3.20 -6.49 15.51
N VAL A 337 -2.43 -7.25 14.74
CA VAL A 337 -2.60 -8.71 14.66
C VAL A 337 -1.76 -9.39 15.73
N THR A 338 -2.40 -10.14 16.62
CA THR A 338 -1.75 -10.71 17.80
C THR A 338 -1.11 -12.07 17.55
N ASN A 339 -1.55 -12.80 16.52
CA ASN A 339 -1.00 -14.10 16.13
C ASN A 339 -0.04 -14.04 14.93
N ALA A 340 0.64 -12.90 14.74
CA ALA A 340 1.51 -12.65 13.59
C ALA A 340 2.62 -13.71 13.42
N ARG A 341 3.17 -14.27 14.51
CA ARG A 341 4.13 -15.39 14.44
C ARG A 341 3.51 -16.65 13.84
N ALA A 342 2.32 -17.03 14.28
CA ALA A 342 1.63 -18.21 13.75
C ALA A 342 1.26 -18.03 12.28
N LEU A 343 0.96 -16.79 11.85
CA LEU A 343 0.73 -16.47 10.44
C LEU A 343 2.01 -16.58 9.61
N LEU A 344 3.14 -16.10 10.12
CA LEU A 344 4.45 -16.29 9.47
C LEU A 344 4.77 -17.79 9.33
N ASP A 345 4.68 -18.56 10.41
CA ASP A 345 4.95 -20.01 10.41
C ASP A 345 3.96 -20.78 9.52
N PHE A 346 2.75 -20.24 9.32
CA PHE A 346 1.75 -20.81 8.42
C PHE A 346 2.10 -20.61 6.94
N ALA A 347 2.91 -19.60 6.60
CA ALA A 347 3.32 -19.23 5.24
C ALA A 347 2.13 -19.16 4.27
N PRO A 348 1.18 -18.21 4.47
CA PRO A 348 0.03 -18.05 3.61
C PRO A 348 0.42 -17.50 2.24
N THR A 349 -0.33 -17.87 1.21
CA THR A 349 -0.22 -17.26 -0.13
C THR A 349 -1.15 -16.05 -0.26
N GLU A 350 -2.21 -15.99 0.55
CA GLU A 350 -3.21 -14.92 0.50
C GLU A 350 -3.87 -14.66 1.87
N PHE A 351 -4.46 -13.48 2.02
CA PHE A 351 -5.41 -13.14 3.09
C PHE A 351 -6.79 -12.94 2.49
N TYR A 352 -7.78 -13.66 3.02
CA TYR A 352 -9.18 -13.49 2.66
C TYR A 352 -9.92 -12.74 3.75
N TYR A 353 -10.78 -11.81 3.35
CA TYR A 353 -11.61 -11.06 4.27
C TYR A 353 -13.02 -10.81 3.75
N ASN A 354 -13.98 -10.81 4.68
CA ASN A 354 -15.32 -10.29 4.51
C ASN A 354 -15.58 -9.28 5.64
N VAL A 355 -15.92 -8.05 5.27
CA VAL A 355 -16.03 -6.91 6.18
C VAL A 355 -17.40 -6.27 6.04
N SER A 356 -17.97 -5.83 7.15
CA SER A 356 -19.10 -4.91 7.16
C SER A 356 -18.83 -3.72 8.06
N ALA A 357 -19.46 -2.60 7.77
CA ALA A 357 -19.39 -1.38 8.55
C ALA A 357 -20.78 -1.04 9.08
N ARG A 358 -20.91 -0.85 10.39
CA ARG A 358 -22.16 -0.47 11.04
C ARG A 358 -22.03 0.92 11.64
N ILE A 359 -22.84 1.85 11.14
CA ILE A 359 -22.86 3.23 11.61
C ILE A 359 -23.88 3.39 12.73
N ASN A 360 -23.61 4.29 13.68
CA ASN A 360 -24.53 4.66 14.77
C ASN A 360 -25.13 3.45 15.53
N GLN A 361 -24.35 2.38 15.70
CA GLN A 361 -24.84 1.14 16.29
C GLN A 361 -25.51 1.37 17.66
N GLY A 362 -26.80 1.06 17.74
CA GLY A 362 -27.61 1.19 18.96
C GLY A 362 -28.01 2.61 19.33
N LEU A 363 -27.75 3.60 18.47
CA LEU A 363 -28.16 4.99 18.66
C LEU A 363 -29.50 5.27 17.97
N THR A 364 -30.25 6.25 18.47
CA THR A 364 -31.54 6.70 17.90
C THR A 364 -31.54 8.19 17.49
N ASP A 365 -30.43 8.86 17.78
CA ASP A 365 -30.15 10.27 17.53
C ASP A 365 -28.62 10.49 17.55
N GLY A 366 -28.14 11.60 16.97
CA GLY A 366 -26.73 11.94 16.93
C GLY A 366 -26.42 13.14 16.03
N GLU A 367 -25.49 13.98 16.48
CA GLU A 367 -24.91 15.04 15.65
C GLU A 367 -23.77 14.46 14.83
N ASN A 368 -24.06 14.05 13.60
CA ASN A 368 -23.04 13.56 12.67
C ASN A 368 -22.92 14.46 11.45
N PHE A 369 -21.87 14.23 10.68
CA PHE A 369 -21.68 14.86 9.39
C PHE A 369 -21.01 13.92 8.40
N CYS A 370 -21.28 14.13 7.11
CA CYS A 370 -20.62 13.40 6.03
C CYS A 370 -20.50 14.30 4.80
N GLN A 371 -19.34 14.25 4.14
CA GLN A 371 -19.16 14.83 2.81
C GLN A 371 -19.37 13.76 1.74
N SER A 372 -19.70 14.18 0.53
CA SER A 372 -19.96 13.29 -0.60
C SER A 372 -18.72 12.49 -1.05
N ASP A 373 -17.53 13.02 -0.78
CA ASP A 373 -16.23 12.45 -1.14
C ASP A 373 -15.49 11.80 0.05
N ALA A 374 -16.12 11.79 1.24
CA ALA A 374 -15.55 11.13 2.41
C ALA A 374 -15.54 9.61 2.22
N GLU A 375 -14.48 8.95 2.71
CA GLU A 375 -14.30 7.51 2.61
C GLU A 375 -14.05 6.83 3.96
N LEU A 376 -14.45 5.57 4.06
CA LEU A 376 -13.94 4.64 5.07
C LEU A 376 -12.92 3.71 4.42
N ASN A 377 -11.69 3.81 4.92
CA ASN A 377 -10.51 3.19 4.33
C ASN A 377 -9.86 2.24 5.34
N VAL A 378 -9.50 1.03 4.92
CA VAL A 378 -8.72 0.10 5.76
C VAL A 378 -7.39 -0.16 5.07
N ARG A 379 -6.28 0.18 5.74
CA ARG A 379 -4.93 -0.10 5.25
C ARG A 379 -4.33 -1.23 6.05
N MET A 380 -3.77 -2.23 5.38
CA MET A 380 -2.98 -3.27 6.01
C MET A 380 -1.49 -2.99 5.79
N SER A 381 -0.70 -3.20 6.84
CA SER A 381 0.75 -3.06 6.80
C SER A 381 1.41 -4.27 7.44
N ILE A 382 2.42 -4.82 6.78
CA ILE A 382 3.25 -5.93 7.25
C ILE A 382 4.69 -5.45 7.28
N GLU A 383 5.32 -5.58 8.44
CA GLU A 383 6.74 -5.31 8.66
C GLU A 383 7.42 -6.60 9.13
N VAL A 384 8.29 -7.17 8.28
CA VAL A 384 9.10 -8.34 8.63
C VAL A 384 10.54 -7.90 8.90
N PRO A 385 10.99 -7.88 10.16
CA PRO A 385 12.38 -7.57 10.47
C PRO A 385 13.32 -8.68 10.01
N PHE A 386 14.46 -8.32 9.41
CA PHE A 386 15.56 -9.25 9.16
C PHE A 386 16.37 -9.43 10.44
N ILE A 387 15.73 -10.09 11.40
CA ILE A 387 16.29 -10.49 12.68
C ILE A 387 15.96 -11.95 12.84
N GLY A 388 16.94 -12.81 13.05
CA GLY A 388 16.69 -14.24 13.06
C GLY A 388 17.95 -15.07 12.92
N ASN A 389 17.75 -16.34 12.57
CA ASN A 389 18.83 -17.26 12.21
C ASN A 389 18.50 -17.95 10.89
N ALA A 390 19.55 -18.34 10.18
CA ALA A 390 19.47 -19.06 8.93
C ALA A 390 20.63 -20.06 8.80
N SER A 391 20.34 -21.21 8.20
CA SER A 391 21.29 -22.28 7.86
C SER A 391 21.03 -22.81 6.44
N ASN A 392 22.04 -23.47 5.86
CA ASN A 392 22.00 -24.07 4.52
C ASN A 392 21.73 -23.06 3.39
N ILE A 393 22.15 -21.81 3.55
CA ILE A 393 22.07 -20.84 2.43
C ILE A 393 23.21 -21.18 1.46
N ILE A 394 22.88 -21.64 0.24
CA ILE A 394 23.88 -21.96 -0.78
C ILE A 394 23.87 -20.89 -1.87
N LEU A 395 24.98 -20.18 -2.01
CA LEU A 395 25.24 -19.30 -3.14
C LEU A 395 26.20 -19.98 -4.11
N GLN A 396 25.86 -19.94 -5.40
CA GLN A 396 26.68 -20.49 -6.45
C GLN A 396 26.80 -19.49 -7.58
N ASP A 397 28.03 -19.23 -8.03
CA ASP A 397 28.32 -18.45 -9.23
C ASP A 397 29.29 -19.22 -10.13
N THR A 398 29.25 -18.96 -11.43
CA THR A 398 30.09 -19.61 -12.44
C THR A 398 30.75 -18.56 -13.31
N VAL A 399 32.08 -18.54 -13.31
CA VAL A 399 32.88 -17.66 -14.17
C VAL A 399 33.52 -18.48 -15.28
N ASP A 400 33.56 -17.91 -16.49
CA ASP A 400 34.35 -18.49 -17.58
C ASP A 400 35.84 -18.32 -17.27
N LEU A 401 36.58 -19.40 -17.43
CA LEU A 401 38.01 -19.45 -17.19
C LEU A 401 38.74 -19.42 -18.53
N ASP A 402 39.49 -18.33 -18.76
CA ASP A 402 40.38 -18.19 -19.91
C ASP A 402 41.80 -17.94 -19.40
N VAL A 403 42.68 -18.88 -19.71
CA VAL A 403 44.10 -18.86 -19.32
C VAL A 403 44.99 -18.23 -20.40
N GLY A 404 44.41 -17.77 -21.51
CA GLY A 404 45.10 -17.10 -22.61
C GLY A 404 46.09 -18.01 -23.35
N ASP A 405 47.12 -17.39 -23.95
CA ASP A 405 48.18 -18.10 -24.70
C ASP A 405 49.24 -18.78 -23.81
N LEU A 406 49.03 -18.80 -22.49
CA LEU A 406 49.95 -19.45 -21.57
C LEU A 406 49.87 -20.97 -21.71
N GLU A 407 51.00 -21.65 -21.62
CA GLU A 407 51.01 -23.10 -21.48
C GLU A 407 51.18 -23.51 -20.01
N SER A 408 50.55 -24.64 -19.63
CA SER A 408 50.74 -25.21 -18.28
C SER A 408 52.20 -25.53 -17.97
N SER A 409 53.02 -25.76 -19.00
CA SER A 409 54.46 -25.99 -18.94
C SER A 409 55.24 -24.76 -18.43
N GLU A 410 54.72 -23.55 -18.65
CA GLU A 410 55.32 -22.27 -18.30
C GLU A 410 55.03 -21.85 -16.85
N ILE A 411 54.05 -22.46 -16.16
CA ILE A 411 53.74 -22.15 -14.76
C ILE A 411 54.45 -23.15 -13.83
N GLU A 412 55.50 -22.72 -13.12
CA GLU A 412 56.20 -23.57 -12.14
C GLU A 412 55.36 -23.78 -10.88
N GLU A 413 54.81 -22.70 -10.33
CA GLU A 413 54.01 -22.69 -9.11
C GLU A 413 52.91 -21.63 -9.22
N ALA A 414 51.72 -21.92 -8.71
CA ALA A 414 50.65 -20.96 -8.60
C ALA A 414 50.03 -21.00 -7.21
N LEU A 415 49.74 -19.83 -6.65
CA LEU A 415 49.12 -19.64 -5.35
C LEU A 415 47.94 -18.69 -5.52
N LEU A 416 46.75 -19.19 -5.20
CA LEU A 416 45.54 -18.38 -5.16
C LEU A 416 45.41 -17.77 -3.77
N ARG A 417 45.35 -16.44 -3.70
CA ARG A 417 45.18 -15.69 -2.46
C ARG A 417 43.80 -15.05 -2.43
N ILE A 418 43.02 -15.39 -1.42
CA ILE A 418 41.67 -14.86 -1.21
C ILE A 418 41.68 -14.10 0.11
N ALA A 419 41.38 -12.81 0.08
CA ALA A 419 41.23 -11.98 1.27
C ALA A 419 39.77 -11.55 1.40
N THR A 420 39.16 -11.79 2.55
CA THR A 420 37.76 -11.49 2.82
C THR A 420 37.59 -10.65 4.07
N VAL A 421 36.62 -9.74 4.04
CA VAL A 421 36.16 -8.98 5.21
C VAL A 421 34.65 -9.14 5.27
N ASN A 422 34.14 -9.74 6.33
CA ASN A 422 32.75 -10.12 6.46
C ASN A 422 32.08 -9.31 7.58
N HIS A 423 31.25 -8.34 7.18
CA HIS A 423 30.42 -7.57 8.10
C HIS A 423 29.05 -8.23 8.33
N LEU A 424 28.68 -9.23 7.52
CA LEU A 424 27.43 -9.98 7.73
C LEU A 424 27.60 -10.93 8.92
N PRO A 425 26.56 -11.15 9.74
CA PRO A 425 26.58 -12.14 10.83
C PRO A 425 26.40 -13.58 10.33
N LEU A 426 26.98 -13.91 9.17
CA LEU A 426 26.95 -15.22 8.54
C LEU A 426 28.37 -15.76 8.38
N ASN A 427 28.63 -16.96 8.89
CA ASN A 427 29.80 -17.72 8.49
C ASN A 427 29.63 -18.17 7.03
N ALA A 428 30.71 -18.16 6.24
CA ALA A 428 30.72 -18.64 4.87
C ALA A 428 31.75 -19.75 4.69
N THR A 429 31.34 -20.93 4.26
CA THR A 429 32.23 -22.01 3.84
C THR A 429 32.42 -21.95 2.33
N LEU A 430 33.61 -21.59 1.88
CA LEU A 430 33.93 -21.46 0.46
C LEU A 430 34.32 -22.80 -0.16
N GLN A 431 33.87 -23.04 -1.40
CA GLN A 431 34.38 -24.10 -2.26
C GLN A 431 34.55 -23.62 -3.70
N LEU A 432 35.56 -24.15 -4.36
CA LEU A 432 35.91 -23.80 -5.73
C LEU A 432 36.02 -25.09 -6.57
N TYR A 433 35.26 -25.16 -7.65
CA TYR A 433 35.22 -26.31 -8.55
C TYR A 433 35.67 -25.91 -9.95
N LEU A 434 36.52 -26.72 -10.56
CA LEU A 434 36.91 -26.58 -11.96
C LEU A 434 36.03 -27.48 -12.81
N LEU A 435 35.42 -26.93 -13.85
CA LEU A 435 34.54 -27.64 -14.77
C LEU A 435 35.02 -27.47 -16.22
N ASN A 436 34.75 -28.48 -17.05
CA ASN A 436 34.92 -28.39 -18.50
C ASN A 436 33.69 -27.74 -19.18
N GLU A 437 33.71 -27.66 -20.53
CA GLU A 437 32.61 -27.06 -21.31
C GLU A 437 31.27 -27.78 -21.13
N ASP A 438 31.32 -29.11 -20.92
CA ASP A 438 30.15 -29.95 -20.68
C ASP A 438 29.64 -29.91 -19.22
N LEU A 439 30.12 -28.95 -18.41
CA LEU A 439 29.79 -28.79 -16.98
C LEU A 439 30.14 -30.02 -16.11
N THR A 440 31.09 -30.84 -16.56
CA THR A 440 31.61 -31.95 -15.78
C THR A 440 32.72 -31.45 -14.86
N GLN A 441 32.63 -31.80 -13.57
CA GLN A 441 33.65 -31.44 -12.57
C GLN A 441 34.98 -32.15 -12.88
N LEU A 442 36.02 -31.37 -13.12
CA LEU A 442 37.40 -31.81 -13.33
C LEU A 442 38.19 -31.86 -12.02
N ASP A 443 37.99 -30.86 -11.16
CA ASP A 443 38.65 -30.80 -9.85
C ASP A 443 37.91 -29.95 -8.82
N ILE A 444 38.40 -30.07 -7.58
CA ILE A 444 38.10 -29.25 -6.43
C ILE A 444 39.40 -28.55 -6.00
N LEU A 445 39.41 -27.21 -5.98
CA LEU A 445 40.64 -26.48 -5.68
C LEU A 445 40.97 -26.44 -4.19
N LEU A 446 39.94 -26.39 -3.33
CA LEU A 446 40.05 -26.30 -1.88
C LEU A 446 39.89 -27.69 -1.24
N ASP A 447 40.93 -28.16 -0.55
CA ASP A 447 40.94 -29.49 0.04
C ASP A 447 40.05 -29.53 1.30
N PRO A 448 39.44 -30.68 1.65
CA PRO A 448 38.57 -30.78 2.84
C PRO A 448 39.24 -30.42 4.17
N ASN A 449 40.58 -30.52 4.23
CA ASN A 449 41.37 -30.18 5.42
C ASN A 449 41.79 -28.71 5.46
N ASP A 450 41.55 -27.93 4.39
CA ASP A 450 41.82 -26.51 4.40
C ASP A 450 40.82 -25.81 5.33
N ASN A 451 41.29 -24.79 6.06
CA ASN A 451 40.36 -23.91 6.74
C ASN A 451 39.62 -23.10 5.67
N ARG A 452 38.38 -23.48 5.37
CA ARG A 452 37.51 -22.88 4.33
C ARG A 452 36.45 -21.91 4.87
N ILE A 453 36.34 -21.81 6.20
CA ILE A 453 35.33 -21.02 6.91
C ILE A 453 35.77 -19.55 7.02
N ILE A 454 35.07 -18.65 6.37
CA ILE A 454 35.14 -17.20 6.59
C ILE A 454 34.18 -16.89 7.73
N GLU A 455 34.71 -16.47 8.88
CA GLU A 455 33.89 -16.13 10.03
C GLU A 455 32.99 -14.93 9.71
N GLY A 456 31.75 -14.98 10.21
CA GLY A 456 30.83 -13.85 10.21
C GLY A 456 31.30 -12.75 11.17
N ALA A 457 30.63 -11.61 11.10
CA ALA A 457 30.80 -10.57 12.09
C ALA A 457 30.36 -11.06 13.48
N ALA A 458 31.21 -10.89 14.49
CA ALA A 458 30.85 -11.16 15.87
C ALA A 458 29.71 -10.22 16.29
N THR A 459 28.71 -10.77 16.99
CA THR A 459 27.54 -9.99 17.41
C THR A 459 27.54 -9.67 18.91
N ASP A 460 26.97 -8.52 19.27
CA ASP A 460 26.74 -8.12 20.67
C ASP A 460 25.58 -8.90 21.32
N ALA A 461 25.26 -8.65 22.59
CA ALA A 461 24.18 -9.34 23.30
C ALA A 461 22.78 -9.23 22.63
N THR A 462 22.58 -8.24 21.75
CA THR A 462 21.32 -8.00 21.02
C THR A 462 21.28 -8.65 19.63
N GLY A 463 22.36 -9.34 19.23
CA GLY A 463 22.50 -9.90 17.89
C GLY A 463 22.99 -8.89 16.85
N THR A 464 23.44 -7.70 17.27
CA THR A 464 23.92 -6.66 16.37
C THR A 464 25.38 -6.95 15.97
N PRO A 465 25.72 -7.00 14.66
CA PRO A 465 27.09 -7.13 14.19
C PRO A 465 27.97 -5.96 14.66
N VAL A 466 29.12 -6.24 15.28
CA VAL A 466 30.02 -5.21 15.82
C VAL A 466 31.44 -5.29 15.27
N THR A 467 31.98 -6.50 15.09
CA THR A 467 33.36 -6.70 14.66
C THR A 467 33.37 -7.62 13.44
N PRO A 468 33.89 -7.18 12.28
CA PRO A 468 33.92 -8.01 11.08
C PRO A 468 34.85 -9.21 11.24
N GLY A 469 34.47 -10.32 10.60
CA GLY A 469 35.36 -11.46 10.42
C GLY A 469 36.33 -11.20 9.27
N GLU A 470 37.63 -11.35 9.50
CA GLU A 470 38.65 -11.20 8.46
C GLU A 470 39.34 -12.53 8.21
N LYS A 471 39.58 -12.84 6.93
CA LYS A 471 40.31 -14.05 6.57
C LYS A 471 41.16 -13.86 5.33
N VAL A 472 42.36 -14.43 5.39
CA VAL A 472 43.23 -14.60 4.23
C VAL A 472 43.48 -16.08 4.04
N MET A 473 43.07 -16.59 2.89
CA MET A 473 43.35 -17.96 2.43
C MET A 473 44.43 -17.90 1.36
N GLU A 474 45.45 -18.75 1.50
CA GLU A 474 46.48 -18.97 0.49
C GLU A 474 46.43 -20.44 0.08
N ILE A 475 46.02 -20.67 -1.15
CA ILE A 475 45.75 -21.99 -1.70
C ILE A 475 46.85 -22.30 -2.70
N ASN A 476 47.70 -23.25 -2.37
CA ASN A 476 48.72 -23.73 -3.30
C ASN A 476 48.05 -24.58 -4.38
N ILE A 477 48.17 -24.15 -5.63
CA ILE A 477 47.72 -24.91 -6.78
C ILE A 477 48.86 -25.84 -7.18
N SER A 478 48.72 -27.13 -6.88
CA SER A 478 49.69 -28.15 -7.26
C SER A 478 49.83 -28.22 -8.78
N LYS A 479 50.95 -28.76 -9.29
CA LYS A 479 51.15 -28.93 -10.74
C LYS A 479 50.04 -29.73 -11.42
N GLU A 480 49.45 -30.70 -10.72
CA GLU A 480 48.28 -31.46 -11.18
C GLU A 480 47.02 -30.58 -11.28
N LYS A 481 46.73 -29.78 -10.24
CA LYS A 481 45.63 -28.82 -10.25
C LYS A 481 45.84 -27.71 -11.29
N ILE A 482 47.09 -27.30 -11.55
CA ILE A 482 47.45 -26.37 -12.65
C ILE A 482 47.07 -27.00 -13.99
N ASN A 483 47.48 -28.23 -14.29
CA ASN A 483 47.12 -28.87 -15.56
C ASN A 483 45.60 -28.91 -15.78
N LYS A 484 44.84 -29.26 -14.73
CA LYS A 484 43.37 -29.26 -14.79
C LYS A 484 42.77 -27.86 -14.89
N LEU A 485 43.43 -26.82 -14.35
CA LEU A 485 43.05 -25.43 -14.56
C LEU A 485 43.11 -25.06 -16.05
N PHE A 486 44.10 -25.56 -16.79
CA PHE A 486 44.21 -25.36 -18.24
C PHE A 486 43.23 -26.22 -19.07
N GLU A 487 42.72 -27.32 -18.51
CA GLU A 487 41.64 -28.12 -19.11
C GLU A 487 40.24 -27.59 -18.79
N ALA A 488 40.12 -26.77 -17.74
CA ALA A 488 38.87 -26.19 -17.29
C ALA A 488 38.50 -24.99 -18.16
N SER A 489 37.23 -24.90 -18.52
CA SER A 489 36.65 -23.72 -19.18
C SER A 489 35.81 -22.88 -18.22
N LYS A 490 35.48 -23.43 -17.04
CA LYS A 490 34.64 -22.76 -16.04
C LYS A 490 35.16 -22.99 -14.62
N LEU A 491 35.05 -21.95 -13.80
CA LEU A 491 35.28 -22.00 -12.36
C LEU A 491 33.93 -21.73 -11.66
N VAL A 492 33.46 -22.72 -10.90
CA VAL A 492 32.25 -22.59 -10.07
C VAL A 492 32.66 -22.26 -8.64
N ILE A 493 32.12 -21.17 -8.11
CA ILE A 493 32.33 -20.70 -6.75
C ILE A 493 31.06 -21.04 -5.97
N VAL A 494 31.19 -21.84 -4.93
CA VAL A 494 30.09 -22.18 -4.02
C VAL A 494 30.41 -21.63 -2.63
N ALA A 495 29.50 -20.85 -2.07
CA ALA A 495 29.56 -20.38 -0.69
C ALA A 495 28.35 -20.91 0.05
N GLU A 496 28.59 -21.73 1.07
CA GLU A 496 27.56 -22.18 2.01
C GLU A 496 27.58 -21.26 3.22
N LEU A 497 26.45 -20.62 3.52
CA LEU A 497 26.31 -19.63 4.57
C LEU A 497 25.41 -20.13 5.69
N GLU A 498 25.80 -19.81 6.92
CA GLU A 498 25.03 -20.09 8.13
C GLU A 498 25.22 -18.96 9.15
N THR A 499 24.27 -18.79 10.06
CA THR A 499 24.36 -17.75 11.11
C THR A 499 25.52 -18.02 12.05
N ALA A 500 26.38 -17.02 12.24
CA ALA A 500 27.63 -17.17 12.98
C ALA A 500 27.44 -17.60 14.45
N ASP A 501 26.35 -17.15 15.08
CA ASP A 501 26.04 -17.36 16.49
C ASP A 501 24.83 -18.30 16.74
N ASN A 502 24.53 -19.22 15.81
CA ASN A 502 23.41 -20.18 15.94
C ASN A 502 23.44 -20.90 17.31
N PRO A 503 22.34 -20.93 18.12
CA PRO A 503 20.94 -20.58 17.82
C PRO A 503 20.50 -19.16 18.24
N LYS A 504 21.43 -18.24 18.48
CA LYS A 504 21.09 -16.86 18.78
C LYS A 504 20.66 -16.14 17.50
N ASP A 505 19.57 -15.39 17.60
CA ASP A 505 19.13 -14.52 16.51
C ASP A 505 20.10 -13.35 16.31
N VAL A 506 20.40 -13.07 15.05
CA VAL A 506 21.26 -11.97 14.61
C VAL A 506 20.47 -10.95 13.79
N LYS A 507 20.92 -9.71 13.77
CA LYS A 507 20.30 -8.62 13.01
C LYS A 507 21.07 -8.37 11.72
N PHE A 508 20.37 -8.25 10.60
CA PHE A 508 20.99 -7.89 9.32
C PHE A 508 20.81 -6.39 9.06
N HIS A 509 21.92 -5.65 9.04
CA HIS A 509 21.88 -4.22 8.73
C HIS A 509 22.14 -4.00 7.24
N ALA A 510 21.55 -2.94 6.68
CA ALA A 510 21.70 -2.61 5.27
C ALA A 510 23.16 -2.27 4.88
N ALA A 511 23.97 -1.84 5.84
CA ALA A 511 25.38 -1.51 5.62
C ALA A 511 26.29 -2.75 5.65
N ASP A 512 25.80 -3.89 6.16
CA ASP A 512 26.60 -5.10 6.32
C ASP A 512 26.82 -5.76 4.95
N LYS A 513 28.08 -6.10 4.67
CA LYS A 513 28.51 -6.74 3.44
C LYS A 513 29.67 -7.71 3.66
N LEU A 514 29.71 -8.76 2.85
CA LEU A 514 30.88 -9.61 2.66
C LEU A 514 31.69 -9.07 1.48
N GLU A 515 32.91 -8.60 1.73
CA GLU A 515 33.85 -8.17 0.71
C GLU A 515 34.87 -9.27 0.44
N ILE A 516 35.11 -9.57 -0.85
CA ILE A 516 36.02 -10.62 -1.30
C ILE A 516 37.01 -10.01 -2.29
N LYS A 517 38.31 -10.29 -2.11
CA LYS A 517 39.39 -9.93 -3.03
C LYS A 517 40.17 -11.18 -3.38
N VAL A 518 40.32 -11.46 -4.67
CA VAL A 518 41.01 -12.64 -5.18
C VAL A 518 42.22 -12.20 -6.00
N GLY A 519 43.37 -12.79 -5.73
CA GLY A 519 44.60 -12.57 -6.47
C GLY A 519 45.34 -13.88 -6.75
N LEU A 520 46.02 -13.93 -7.88
CA LEU A 520 46.89 -15.05 -8.27
C LEU A 520 48.34 -14.63 -8.14
N LYS A 521 49.15 -15.46 -7.49
CA LYS A 521 50.60 -15.34 -7.48
C LYS A 521 51.17 -16.52 -8.24
N ALA A 522 51.75 -16.28 -9.41
CA ALA A 522 52.31 -17.31 -10.25
C ALA A 522 53.82 -17.11 -10.41
N LYS A 523 54.57 -18.21 -10.32
CA LYS A 523 55.98 -18.26 -10.71
C LYS A 523 56.03 -18.83 -12.12
N VAL A 524 56.40 -17.98 -13.07
CA VAL A 524 56.36 -18.30 -14.51
C VAL A 524 57.78 -18.52 -14.98
N LYS A 525 58.01 -19.55 -15.79
CA LYS A 525 59.28 -19.81 -16.48
C LYS A 525 59.23 -19.12 -17.83
N LEU A 526 60.01 -18.06 -17.98
CA LEU A 526 60.19 -17.36 -19.25
C LEU A 526 61.49 -17.82 -19.89
N ASN A 527 61.38 -18.44 -21.06
CA ASN A 527 62.51 -18.65 -21.96
C ASN A 527 62.47 -17.53 -23.01
N VAL A 528 63.45 -16.65 -22.98
CA VAL A 528 63.63 -15.64 -24.03
C VAL A 528 64.74 -16.15 -24.95
N ASP A 529 64.36 -16.49 -26.17
CA ASP A 529 65.30 -16.68 -27.28
C ASP A 529 65.75 -15.28 -27.74
N LEU A 530 67.07 -15.05 -27.75
CA LEU A 530 67.70 -13.76 -28.07
C LEU A 530 67.92 -13.56 -29.56
#